data_AF-A0AAW7J9X9-F1
#
_entry.id   AF-A0AAW7J9X9-F1
#
_cell.length_a   1.000
_cell.length_b   1.000
_cell.length_c   1.000
_cell.angle_alpha   90.00
_cell.angle_beta   90.00
_cell.angle_gamma   90.00
#
_symmetry.space_group_name_H-M   'P 1'
#
loop_
_entity.id
_entity.type
_entity.pdbx_description
1 polymer ?
#
loop_
_entity_poly.entity_id
_entity_poly.type
_entity_poly.pdbx_seq_one_letter_code
_entity_poly.pdbx_strand_id
1 'polypeptide(L)' 'MRAARFYDRGDIRVDEINEPIVKAGQVGIDVAWCGICGTDLHEFLDGPIFCPSAEHPNPITGEVPPVTLGHEISGVVNL' A
#
# COMPACT_ATOMS: atom_id res chain seq x y z
N MET A 1 0.71 10.61 -8.35
CA MET A 1 -0.04 9.38 -8.67
C MET A 1 -1.13 9.13 -7.65
N ARG A 2 -2.24 8.55 -8.10
CA ARG A 2 -3.34 8.11 -7.22
C ARG A 2 -2.97 6.82 -6.50
N ALA A 3 -3.25 6.74 -5.20
CA ALA A 3 -3.02 5.53 -4.40
C ALA A 3 -4.15 5.31 -3.39
N ALA A 4 -4.57 4.05 -3.19
CA ALA A 4 -5.45 3.67 -2.09
C ALA A 4 -4.62 3.50 -0.82
N ARG A 5 -4.86 4.36 0.18
CA ARG A 5 -4.07 4.50 1.40
C ARG A 5 -4.90 4.12 2.62
N PHE A 6 -4.43 3.14 3.38
CA PHE A 6 -4.98 2.77 4.68
C PHE A 6 -4.46 3.72 5.75
N TYR A 7 -5.36 4.44 6.43
CA TYR A 7 -5.04 5.33 7.53
C TYR A 7 -5.28 4.64 8.88
N ASP A 8 -6.44 4.01 9.03
CA ASP A 8 -6.85 3.24 10.19
C ASP A 8 -8.07 2.37 9.81
N ARG A 9 -8.57 1.58 10.75
CA ARG A 9 -9.81 0.82 10.62
C ARG A 9 -10.97 1.71 10.15
N GLY A 10 -11.64 1.29 9.08
CA GLY A 10 -12.75 2.03 8.48
C GLY A 10 -12.32 3.27 7.70
N ASP A 11 -11.02 3.50 7.49
CA ASP A 11 -10.48 4.69 6.84
C ASP A 11 -9.43 4.33 5.77
N ILE A 12 -9.93 4.07 4.56
CA ILE A 12 -9.14 3.96 3.34
C ILE A 12 -9.53 5.10 2.41
N ARG A 13 -8.53 5.85 1.93
CA ARG A 13 -8.72 7.01 1.06
C ARG A 13 -7.96 6.82 -0.24
N VAL A 14 -8.42 7.48 -1.30
CA VAL A 14 -7.66 7.58 -2.55
C VAL A 14 -7.00 8.94 -2.60
N ASP A 15 -5.70 8.98 -2.31
CA ASP A 15 -4.91 10.20 -2.26
C ASP A 15 -4.13 10.43 -3.55
N GLU A 16 -3.79 11.70 -3.82
CA GLU A 16 -2.72 12.05 -4.74
C GLU A 16 -1.39 12.12 -3.97
N ILE A 17 -0.47 11.23 -4.29
CA ILE A 17 0.87 11.16 -3.68
C ILE A 17 1.95 11.40 -4.74
N ASN A 18 3.16 11.75 -4.31
CA ASN A 18 4.31 11.80 -5.21
C ASN A 18 4.61 10.40 -5.76
N GLU A 19 4.98 10.34 -7.03
CA GLU A 19 5.47 9.09 -7.62
C GLU A 19 6.77 8.66 -6.95
N PRO A 20 6.94 7.35 -6.66
CA PRO A 20 8.16 6.86 -6.05
C PRO A 20 9.34 6.98 -7.03
N ILE A 21 10.50 7.37 -6.51
CA ILE A 21 11.74 7.41 -7.28
C ILE A 21 12.34 6.00 -7.32
N VAL A 22 12.51 5.46 -8.52
CA VAL A 22 13.15 4.15 -8.74
C VAL A 22 14.63 4.25 -8.38
N LYS A 23 15.07 3.48 -7.38
CA LYS A 23 16.48 3.44 -6.93
C LYS A 23 17.23 2.26 -7.56
N ALA A 24 18.56 2.27 -7.44
CA ALA A 24 19.38 1.13 -7.83
C ALA A 24 18.89 -0.17 -7.14
N GLY A 25 18.68 -1.23 -7.93
CA GLY A 25 18.13 -2.50 -7.45
C GLY A 25 16.60 -2.58 -7.42
N GLN A 26 15.89 -1.56 -7.90
CA GLN A 26 14.43 -1.53 -8.03
C GLN A 26 14.01 -1.41 -9.50
N VAL A 27 12.74 -1.69 -9.77
CA VAL A 27 12.10 -1.47 -11.07
C VAL A 27 10.75 -0.79 -10.84
N GLY A 28 10.40 0.18 -11.68
CA GLY A 28 9.08 0.79 -11.69
C GLY A 28 8.06 -0.13 -12.35
N ILE A 29 6.82 -0.11 -11.86
CA ILE A 29 5.73 -0.87 -12.46
C ILE A 29 4.54 0.07 -12.63
N ASP A 30 4.13 0.28 -13.89
CA ASP A 30 2.85 0.91 -14.20
C ASP A 30 1.75 -0.13 -13.99
N VAL A 31 1.10 -0.06 -12.83
CA VAL A 31 0.07 -1.03 -12.42
C VAL A 31 -1.13 -0.95 -13.35
N ALA A 32 -1.48 -2.07 -13.99
CA ALA A 32 -2.64 -2.18 -14.87
C ALA A 32 -3.86 -2.74 -14.13
N TRP A 33 -3.65 -3.73 -13.26
CA TRP A 33 -4.70 -4.37 -12.47
C TRP A 33 -4.20 -4.73 -11.07
N CYS A 34 -5.07 -4.60 -10.07
CA CYS A 34 -4.87 -5.09 -8.71
C CYS A 34 -6.15 -5.78 -8.25
N GLY A 35 -6.03 -6.99 -7.69
CA GLY A 35 -7.11 -7.66 -6.98
C GLY A 35 -7.44 -6.99 -5.64
N ILE A 36 -8.59 -7.33 -5.09
CA ILE A 36 -8.93 -7.09 -3.69
C ILE A 36 -8.97 -8.45 -3.02
N CYS A 37 -8.05 -8.69 -2.10
CA CYS A 37 -8.03 -9.91 -1.30
C CYS A 37 -9.01 -9.78 -0.13
N GLY A 38 -9.43 -10.91 0.44
CA GLY A 38 -10.19 -10.90 1.69
C GLY A 38 -9.42 -10.24 2.84
N THR A 39 -8.08 -10.30 2.83
CA THR A 39 -7.23 -9.63 3.83
C THR A 39 -7.31 -8.12 3.73
N ASP A 40 -7.42 -7.53 2.53
CA ASP A 40 -7.62 -6.09 2.36
C ASP A 40 -8.95 -5.64 3.01
N LEU A 41 -9.99 -6.47 2.87
CA LEU A 41 -11.29 -6.22 3.53
C LEU A 41 -11.18 -6.35 5.05
N HIS A 42 -10.43 -7.32 5.56
CA HIS A 42 -10.19 -7.46 7.00
C HIS A 42 -9.38 -6.29 7.57
N GLU A 43 -8.42 -5.71 6.84
CA GLU A 43 -7.79 -4.47 7.27
C GLU A 43 -8.80 -3.33 7.42
N PHE A 44 -9.70 -3.18 6.44
CA PHE A 44 -10.72 -2.14 6.51
C PHE A 44 -11.69 -2.33 7.68
N LEU A 45 -12.19 -3.55 7.90
CA LEU A 45 -13.22 -3.83 8.90
C LEU A 45 -12.67 -4.01 10.32
N ASP A 46 -11.52 -4.67 10.45
CA ASP A 46 -10.99 -5.20 11.70
C ASP A 46 -9.55 -4.74 12.01
N GLY A 47 -8.89 -4.07 11.05
CA GLY A 47 -7.49 -3.68 11.14
C GLY A 47 -7.13 -2.68 12.24
N PRO A 48 -5.84 -2.36 12.40
CA PRO A 48 -4.70 -2.93 11.66
C PRO A 48 -4.38 -4.38 12.09
N ILE A 49 -4.26 -5.31 11.13
CA ILE A 49 -3.87 -6.72 11.37
C ILE A 49 -2.46 -7.01 10.82
N PHE A 50 -2.25 -6.73 9.53
CA PHE A 50 -0.98 -6.85 8.82
C PHE A 50 -0.39 -5.47 8.48
N CYS A 51 -1.23 -4.47 8.27
CA CYS A 51 -0.79 -3.08 8.16
C CYS A 51 -0.11 -2.66 9.48
N PRO A 52 0.99 -1.89 9.42
CA PRO A 52 1.62 -1.37 10.62
C PRO A 52 0.69 -0.39 11.35
N SER A 53 1.00 -0.10 12.61
CA SER A 53 0.37 0.97 13.40
C SER A 53 1.41 2.02 13.77
N ALA A 54 0.98 3.17 14.29
CA ALA A 54 1.91 4.20 14.77
C ALA A 54 2.78 3.68 15.93
N GLU A 55 2.23 2.83 16.79
CA GLU A 55 2.89 2.22 17.94
C GLU A 55 3.77 1.03 17.55
N HIS A 56 3.44 0.35 16.46
CA HIS A 56 4.17 -0.81 15.95
C HIS A 56 4.50 -0.64 14.45
N PRO A 57 5.57 0.11 14.13
CA PRO A 57 6.07 0.24 12.76
C PRO A 57 6.49 -1.11 12.18
N ASN A 58 6.46 -1.23 10.86
CA ASN A 58 6.95 -2.44 10.20
C ASN A 58 8.46 -2.64 10.50
N PRO A 59 8.90 -3.83 10.95
CA PRO A 59 10.27 -4.04 11.41
C PRO A 59 11.33 -3.99 10.30
N ILE A 60 10.92 -4.09 9.02
CA ILE A 60 11.84 -4.08 7.88
C ILE A 60 11.80 -2.71 7.18
N THR A 61 10.61 -2.21 6.86
CA THR A 61 10.46 -0.95 6.10
C THR A 61 10.41 0.28 7.00
N GLY A 62 10.10 0.11 8.29
CA GLY A 62 9.85 1.22 9.22
C GLY A 62 8.56 1.98 8.95
N GLU A 63 7.73 1.52 8.02
CA GLU A 63 6.48 2.19 7.66
C GLU A 63 5.47 2.18 8.80
N VAL A 64 4.70 3.26 8.86
CA VAL A 64 3.53 3.47 9.72
C VAL A 64 2.40 4.02 8.83
N PRO A 65 1.13 3.96 9.27
CA PRO A 65 0.04 4.57 8.52
C PRO A 65 0.27 6.06 8.23
N PRO A 66 -0.15 6.55 7.04
CA PRO A 66 -0.89 5.81 6.03
C PRO A 66 0.02 4.90 5.18
N VAL A 67 -0.47 3.74 4.72
CA VAL A 67 0.24 2.81 3.82
C VAL A 67 -0.57 2.50 2.56
N THR A 68 0.09 2.28 1.41
CA THR A 68 -0.61 1.89 0.17
C THR A 68 -1.01 0.42 0.23
N LEU A 69 -2.28 0.12 -0.06
CA LEU A 69 -2.80 -1.25 -0.10
C LEU A 69 -2.68 -1.91 -1.48
N GLY A 70 -2.89 -3.22 -1.51
CA GLY A 70 -2.87 -4.05 -2.72
C GLY A 70 -1.61 -4.91 -2.83
N HIS A 71 -1.79 -6.23 -2.76
CA HIS A 71 -0.68 -7.21 -2.83
C HIS A 71 -0.88 -8.25 -3.96
N GLU A 72 -1.80 -7.97 -4.88
CA GLU A 72 -2.17 -8.87 -5.99
C GLU A 72 -2.19 -8.09 -7.32
N ILE A 73 -1.03 -7.61 -7.76
CA ILE A 73 -0.90 -6.71 -8.91
C ILE A 73 -0.33 -7.36 -10.18
N SER A 74 -0.67 -6.77 -11.32
CA SER A 74 0.03 -6.95 -12.58
C SER A 74 0.19 -5.60 -13.29
N GLY A 75 1.24 -5.45 -14.08
CA GLY A 75 1.55 -4.20 -14.76
C GLY A 75 2.69 -4.33 -15.76
N VAL A 76 3.07 -3.19 -16.33
CA VAL A 76 4.17 -3.07 -17.30
C VAL A 76 5.38 -2.48 -16.59
N VAL A 77 6.56 -3.02 -16.89
CA VAL A 77 7.83 -2.48 -16.38
C VAL A 77 8.08 -1.09 -16.94
N ASN A 78 8.42 -0.14 -16.06
CA ASN A 78 8.78 1.24 -16.35
C ASN A 78 10.09 1.62 -15.63
N LEU A 79 10.88 2.54 -16.19
CA LEU A 79 12.21 2.96 -15.71
C LEU A 79 12.22 4.39 -15.18
#